data_AF-A0A556QWT8-F1
#
_entry.id   AF-A0A556QWT8-F1
#
_cell.length_a   1.000
_cell.length_b   1.000
_cell.length_c   1.000
_cell.angle_alpha   90.00
_cell.angle_beta   90.00
_cell.angle_gamma   90.00
#
_symmetry.space_group_name_H-M   'P 1'
#
loop_
_entity.id
_entity.type
_entity.pdbx_description
1 polymer ?
#
loop_
_entity_poly.entity_id
_entity_poly.type
_entity_poly.pdbx_seq_one_letter_code
_entity_poly.pdbx_strand_id
1 'polypeptide(L)' 'MKDNINSVNKDGNTCAHLAVMQLSPTYNPYALKEMLKAYPNDIDLNIKNNEGKAPLDIAKENGDSYVCAIIEEHQKQYPK' A
#
# COMPACT_ATOMS: atom_id res chain seq x y z
N MET A 1 10.16 -4.95 -19.81
CA MET A 1 10.26 -3.77 -18.93
C MET A 1 9.98 -4.26 -17.53
N LYS A 2 10.94 -4.13 -16.61
CA LYS A 2 10.67 -4.34 -15.19
C LYS A 2 10.12 -3.01 -14.70
N ASP A 3 8.82 -2.80 -14.85
CA ASP A 3 8.19 -1.56 -14.40
C ASP A 3 8.50 -1.38 -12.92
N ASN A 4 8.96 -0.18 -12.54
CA ASN A 4 9.31 0.11 -11.15
C ASN A 4 8.05 -0.08 -10.29
N ILE A 5 8.11 -0.96 -9.28
CA ILE A 5 6.97 -1.30 -8.40
C ILE A 5 6.41 -0.06 -7.68
N ASN A 6 7.20 0.99 -7.55
CA ASN A 6 6.83 2.27 -6.94
C ASN A 6 6.35 3.32 -7.96
N SER A 7 6.14 2.94 -9.23
CA SER A 7 5.61 3.85 -10.23
C SER A 7 4.21 4.31 -9.83
N VAL A 8 3.92 5.58 -10.11
CA VAL A 8 2.63 6.19 -9.82
C VAL A 8 1.78 6.34 -11.07
N ASN A 9 0.46 6.23 -10.91
CA ASN A 9 -0.50 6.57 -11.96
C ASN A 9 -0.67 8.10 -12.10
N LYS A 10 -1.64 8.55 -12.91
CA LYS A 10 -1.95 9.99 -13.11
C LYS A 10 -2.38 10.72 -11.83
N ASP A 11 -2.88 9.98 -10.85
CA ASP A 11 -3.35 10.50 -9.56
C ASP A 11 -2.27 10.41 -8.47
N GLY A 12 -1.05 10.00 -8.82
CA GLY A 12 0.03 9.80 -7.86
C GLY A 12 -0.07 8.46 -7.10
N ASN A 13 -1.05 7.61 -7.42
CA ASN A 13 -1.24 6.34 -6.73
C ASN A 13 -0.22 5.30 -7.20
N THR A 14 0.53 4.72 -6.26
CA THR A 14 1.30 3.49 -6.49
C THR A 14 0.39 2.25 -6.50
N CYS A 15 0.93 1.09 -6.86
CA CYS A 15 0.20 -0.18 -6.74
C CYS A 15 -0.26 -0.45 -5.29
N ALA A 16 0.49 0.01 -4.28
CA ALA A 16 0.09 -0.12 -2.87
C ALA A 16 -1.15 0.73 -2.55
N HIS A 17 -1.25 1.95 -3.09
CA HIS A 17 -2.46 2.77 -2.92
C HIS A 17 -3.67 2.07 -3.51
N LEU A 18 -3.54 1.58 -4.75
CA LEU A 18 -4.62 0.89 -5.44
C LEU A 18 -5.06 -0.38 -4.70
N ALA A 19 -4.10 -1.13 -4.15
CA ALA A 19 -4.36 -2.33 -3.35
C ALA A 19 -5.09 -2.03 -2.04
N VAL A 20 -4.96 -0.82 -1.47
CA VAL A 20 -5.71 -0.37 -0.28
C VAL A 20 -7.07 0.22 -0.68
N MET A 21 -7.12 1.04 -1.74
CA MET A 21 -8.35 1.69 -2.21
C MET A 21 -9.40 0.70 -2.72
N GLN A 22 -8.99 -0.39 -3.36
CA GLN A 22 -9.91 -1.41 -3.89
C GLN A 22 -10.45 -2.37 -2.82
N LEU A 23 -10.07 -2.21 -1.55
CA LEU A 23 -10.58 -3.04 -0.46
C LEU A 23 -12.02 -2.62 -0.11
N SER A 24 -12.94 -3.13 -0.92
CA SER A 24 -14.33 -3.30 -0.51
C SER A 24 -14.38 -4.14 0.77
N PRO A 25 -15.40 -3.98 1.65
CA PRO A 25 -15.60 -4.84 2.83
C PRO A 25 -15.70 -6.34 2.50
N THR A 26 -15.83 -6.70 1.23
CA THR A 26 -15.82 -8.08 0.72
C THR A 26 -14.48 -8.54 0.12
N TYR A 27 -13.51 -7.65 -0.05
CA TYR A 27 -12.22 -7.93 -0.70
C TYR A 27 -11.11 -8.12 0.32
N ASN A 28 -10.56 -9.34 0.33
CA ASN A 28 -9.47 -9.75 1.19
C ASN A 28 -8.19 -8.94 0.86
N PRO A 29 -7.39 -8.46 1.83
CA PRO A 29 -6.11 -7.77 1.60
C PRO A 29 -5.00 -8.70 1.06
N TYR A 30 -5.40 -9.77 0.40
CA TYR A 30 -4.53 -10.77 -0.21
C TYR A 30 -3.58 -10.12 -1.22
N ALA A 31 -4.09 -9.22 -2.06
CA ALA A 31 -3.26 -8.51 -3.04
C ALA A 31 -2.13 -7.72 -2.36
N LEU A 32 -2.45 -6.95 -1.31
CA LEU A 32 -1.44 -6.21 -0.54
C LEU A 32 -0.42 -7.16 0.10
N LYS A 33 -0.88 -8.23 0.76
CA LYS A 33 0.02 -9.19 1.42
C LYS A 33 0.96 -9.89 0.45
N GLU A 34 0.44 -10.41 -0.66
CA GLU A 34 1.27 -11.11 -1.65
C GLU A 34 2.28 -10.16 -2.29
N MET A 35 1.87 -8.90 -2.55
CA MET A 35 2.76 -7.87 -3.05
C MET A 35 3.90 -7.57 -2.06
N LEU A 36 3.59 -7.37 -0.78
CA LEU A 36 4.60 -7.14 0.28
C LEU A 36 5.52 -8.36 0.51
N LYS A 37 5.02 -9.58 0.35
CA LYS A 37 5.87 -10.79 0.42
C LYS A 37 6.79 -10.94 -0.79
N ALA A 38 6.31 -10.59 -1.98
CA ALA A 38 7.09 -10.70 -3.21
C ALA A 38 8.21 -9.64 -3.30
N TYR A 39 7.99 -8.46 -2.71
CA TYR A 39 8.88 -7.32 -2.81
C TYR A 39 9.11 -6.60 -1.46
N PRO A 40 9.58 -7.32 -0.43
CA PRO A 40 9.54 -6.83 0.95
C PRO A 40 10.42 -5.61 1.23
N ASN A 41 11.45 -5.36 0.43
CA ASN A 41 12.30 -4.17 0.55
C ASN A 41 12.11 -3.17 -0.59
N ASP A 42 11.51 -3.61 -1.70
CA ASP A 42 11.43 -2.79 -2.91
C ASP A 42 10.20 -1.88 -2.89
N ILE A 43 9.09 -2.32 -2.28
CA ILE A 43 7.87 -1.50 -2.17
C ILE A 43 8.09 -0.36 -1.18
N ASP A 44 7.79 0.87 -1.60
CA ASP A 44 7.79 2.05 -0.76
C ASP A 44 6.35 2.43 -0.37
N LEU A 45 6.03 2.22 0.90
CA LEU A 45 4.72 2.52 1.49
C LEU A 45 4.64 3.96 2.02
N ASN A 46 5.68 4.78 1.86
CA ASN A 46 5.70 6.18 2.29
C ASN A 46 5.42 7.17 1.16
N ILE A 47 5.35 6.71 -0.09
CA ILE A 47 5.01 7.56 -1.24
C ILE A 47 3.60 8.10 -1.02
N LYS A 48 3.45 9.40 -1.22
CA LYS A 48 2.17 10.10 -1.15
C LYS A 48 1.62 10.33 -2.55
N ASN A 49 0.32 10.07 -2.72
CA ASN A 49 -0.39 10.39 -3.95
C ASN A 49 -0.64 11.91 -4.09
N ASN A 50 -1.36 12.31 -5.15
CA ASN A 50 -1.65 13.73 -5.41
C ASN A 50 -2.57 14.38 -4.36
N GLU A 51 -3.25 13.60 -3.52
CA GLU A 51 -3.99 14.09 -2.34
C GLU A 51 -3.08 14.25 -1.10
N GLY A 52 -1.79 13.92 -1.21
CA GLY A 52 -0.86 13.96 -0.08
C GLY A 52 -0.97 12.77 0.88
N LYS A 53 -1.65 11.69 0.47
CA LYS A 53 -1.91 10.49 1.28
C LYS A 53 -1.02 9.33 0.85
N ALA A 54 -0.42 8.64 1.81
CA ALA A 54 0.22 7.35 1.61
C ALA A 54 -0.81 6.21 1.72
N PRO A 55 -0.46 4.95 1.36
CA PRO A 55 -1.38 3.81 1.50
C PRO A 55 -1.91 3.63 2.93
N LEU A 56 -1.08 3.88 3.95
CA LEU A 56 -1.50 3.81 5.36
C LEU A 56 -2.54 4.89 5.71
N ASP A 57 -2.40 6.10 5.15
CA ASP A 57 -3.35 7.19 5.41
C ASP A 57 -4.75 6.83 4.89
N ILE A 58 -4.82 6.25 3.69
CA ILE A 58 -6.08 5.77 3.10
C ILE A 58 -6.70 4.67 3.96
N ALA A 59 -5.89 3.70 4.44
CA ALA A 59 -6.39 2.64 5.31
C ALA A 59 -6.98 3.19 6.62
N LYS A 60 -6.33 4.20 7.20
CA LYS A 60 -6.79 4.89 8.42
C LYS A 60 -8.08 5.67 8.19
N GLU A 61 -8.18 6.40 7.08
CA GLU A 61 -9.40 7.14 6.71
C GLU A 61 -10.59 6.21 6.48
N ASN A 62 -10.36 5.03 5.91
CA ASN A 62 -11.39 4.02 5.71
C ASN A 62 -11.75 3.25 7.01
N GLY A 63 -10.98 3.44 8.09
CA GLY A 63 -11.16 2.68 9.33
C GLY A 63 -10.75 1.20 9.23
N ASP A 64 -9.95 0.82 8.24
CA ASP A 64 -9.51 -0.56 8.03
C ASP A 64 -8.30 -0.89 8.92
N SER A 65 -8.60 -1.22 10.17
CA SER A 65 -7.60 -1.55 11.19
C SER A 65 -6.74 -2.76 10.81
N TYR A 66 -7.28 -3.69 10.03
CA TYR A 66 -6.55 -4.88 9.61
C TYR A 66 -5.48 -4.55 8.57
N VAL A 67 -5.82 -3.71 7.58
CA VAL A 67 -4.86 -3.21 6.60
C VAL A 67 -3.82 -2.30 7.24
N CYS A 68 -4.24 -1.45 8.18
CA CYS A 68 -3.31 -0.65 8.97
C CYS A 68 -2.25 -1.53 9.63
N ALA A 69 -2.68 -2.61 10.30
CA ALA A 69 -1.77 -3.54 10.96
C ALA A 69 -0.78 -4.19 9.98
N ILE A 70 -1.25 -4.63 8.80
CA ILE A 70 -0.38 -5.23 7.77
C ILE A 70 0.72 -4.26 7.34
N ILE A 71 0.36 -3.00 7.05
CA ILE A 71 1.31 -1.98 6.59
C ILE A 71 2.29 -1.62 7.72
N GLU A 72 1.79 -1.38 8.93
CA GLU A 72 2.61 -1.00 10.07
C GLU A 72 3.58 -2.12 10.49
N GLU A 73 3.14 -3.37 10.50
CA GLU A 73 4.02 -4.52 10.76
C GLU A 73 5.13 -4.63 9.71
N HIS A 74 4.78 -4.45 8.44
CA HIS A 74 5.75 -4.48 7.36
C HIS A 74 6.79 -3.36 7.50
N GLN A 75 6.37 -2.12 7.77
CA GLN A 75 7.28 -0.99 7.97
C GLN A 75 8.17 -1.15 9.20
N LYS A 76 7.67 -1.77 10.28
CA LYS A 76 8.49 -2.11 11.46
C LYS A 76 9.56 -3.14 11.12
N GLN A 77 9.22 -4.12 10.28
CA GLN A 77 10.15 -5.17 9.87
C GLN A 77 11.17 -4.67 8.82
N TYR A 78 10.75 -3.74 7.95
CA TYR A 78 11.54 -3.19 6.85
C TYR A 78 11.54 -1.65 6.90
N PRO A 79 12.21 -1.03 7.89
CA PRO A 79 12.28 0.42 8.00
C PRO A 79 13.10 1.00 6.82
N LYS A 80 12.57 2.05 6.19
CA LYS A 80 13.24 2.82 5.14
C LYS A 80 13.71 4.17 5.66
#